data_AF-A0A1B0CXZ1-F1
#
_entry.id   AF-A0A1B0CXZ1-F1
#
_cell.length_a   1.000
_cell.length_b   1.000
_cell.length_c   1.000
_cell.angle_alpha   90.00
_cell.angle_beta   90.00
_cell.angle_gamma   90.00
#
_symmetry.space_group_name_H-M   'P 1'
#
loop_
_entity.id
_entity.type
_entity.pdbx_description
1 polymer ?
#
loop_
_entity_poly.entity_id
_entity_poly.type
_entity_poly.pdbx_seq_one_letter_code
_entity_poly.pdbx_strand_id
1 'polypeptide(L)'
;MGRATYELLTANSVLPSVSLINKTMENYMPAPVEGVCRFDELNVFLEQRNLRKQVWIGEDATSLTGRIEYDSRTDTLIGFSSPLDPDTGFPIPYSFPATTFKDIIKALDNNHAAKYVNVLMARSTDKVKSPAFCLAVYGTDNSFSAEQVLQRWNFIKDELAKRGIEMLAQMVLGAT
;
A
#
# COMPACT_ATOMS: atom_id res chain seq x y z
N MET A 1 -0.42 23.53 -1.69
CA MET A 1 -1.76 24.16 -1.87
C MET A 1 -2.82 23.11 -1.64
N GLY A 2 -3.93 23.46 -1.01
CA GLY A 2 -5.06 22.55 -0.80
C GLY A 2 -6.05 22.58 -1.97
N ARG A 3 -6.96 21.60 -2.00
CA ARG A 3 -7.98 21.44 -3.06
C ARG A 3 -8.84 22.69 -3.26
N ALA A 4 -9.33 23.29 -2.18
CA ALA A 4 -10.17 24.48 -2.24
C ALA A 4 -9.46 25.67 -2.93
N THR A 5 -8.16 25.85 -2.68
CA THR A 5 -7.35 26.87 -3.35
C THR A 5 -7.19 26.55 -4.84
N TYR A 6 -6.98 25.29 -5.19
CA TYR A 6 -6.85 24.86 -6.58
C TYR A 6 -8.15 25.07 -7.37
N GLU A 7 -9.30 24.71 -6.79
CA GLU A 7 -10.61 24.92 -7.40
C GLU A 7 -10.89 26.42 -7.62
N LEU A 8 -10.55 27.27 -6.64
CA LEU A 8 -10.67 28.73 -6.79
C LEU A 8 -9.78 29.28 -7.91
N LEU A 9 -8.54 28.78 -8.04
CA LEU A 9 -7.66 29.18 -9.14
C LEU A 9 -8.16 28.67 -10.49
N THR A 10 -8.67 27.44 -10.55
CA THR A 10 -9.20 26.83 -11.78
C THR A 10 -10.42 27.58 -12.29
N ALA A 11 -11.27 28.08 -11.40
CA ALA A 11 -12.40 28.94 -11.78
C ALA A 11 -11.96 30.29 -12.37
N ASN A 12 -10.74 30.75 -12.06
CA ASN A 12 -10.22 32.06 -12.43
C ASN A 12 -8.99 32.01 -13.35
N SER A 13 -8.61 30.84 -13.88
CA SER A 13 -7.38 30.64 -14.66
C SER A 13 -7.51 29.43 -15.59
N VAL A 14 -6.58 29.28 -16.55
CA VAL A 14 -6.59 28.20 -17.55
C VAL A 14 -6.03 26.88 -16.99
N LEU A 15 -6.35 26.54 -15.74
CA LEU A 15 -5.87 25.31 -15.12
C LEU A 15 -6.76 24.10 -15.51
N PRO A 16 -6.19 22.89 -15.54
CA PRO A 16 -6.98 21.66 -15.72
C PRO A 16 -8.08 21.50 -14.68
N SER A 17 -9.22 20.91 -15.07
CA SER A 17 -10.28 20.57 -14.11
C SER A 17 -9.83 19.47 -13.15
N VAL A 18 -10.40 19.46 -11.93
CA VAL A 18 -10.14 18.42 -10.93
C VAL A 18 -10.44 17.02 -11.47
N SER A 19 -11.51 16.86 -12.24
CA SER A 19 -11.86 15.57 -12.87
C SER A 19 -10.79 15.11 -13.87
N LEU A 20 -10.22 16.04 -14.65
CA LEU A 20 -9.14 15.70 -15.59
C LEU A 20 -7.87 15.30 -14.84
N ILE A 21 -7.55 16.00 -13.74
CA ILE A 21 -6.42 15.65 -12.88
C ILE A 21 -6.61 14.25 -12.29
N ASN A 22 -7.76 13.96 -11.68
CA ASN A 22 -8.02 12.66 -11.07
C ASN A 22 -7.91 11.53 -12.10
N LYS A 23 -8.54 11.70 -13.27
CA LYS A 23 -8.43 10.73 -14.38
C LYS A 23 -6.97 10.54 -14.84
N THR A 24 -6.20 11.63 -14.90
CA THR A 24 -4.78 11.56 -15.26
C THR A 24 -3.99 10.83 -14.17
N MET A 25 -4.23 11.14 -12.90
CA MET A 25 -3.58 10.46 -11.77
C MET A 25 -3.88 8.97 -11.77
N GLU A 26 -5.13 8.56 -11.98
CA GLU A 26 -5.52 7.15 -12.07
C GLU A 26 -4.79 6.41 -13.19
N ASN A 27 -4.54 7.06 -14.33
CA ASN A 27 -3.86 6.46 -15.48
C ASN A 27 -2.34 6.31 -15.28
N TYR A 28 -1.69 7.28 -14.64
CA TYR A 28 -0.22 7.32 -14.51
C TYR A 28 0.30 6.84 -13.15
N MET A 29 -0.55 6.84 -12.12
CA MET A 29 -0.22 6.45 -10.76
C MET A 29 -1.34 5.56 -10.23
N PRO A 30 -1.37 4.27 -10.63
CA PRO A 30 -2.38 3.35 -10.13
C PRO A 30 -2.35 3.33 -8.61
N ALA A 31 -3.54 3.31 -8.02
CA ALA A 31 -3.69 3.23 -6.57
C ALA A 31 -3.00 1.96 -6.05
N PRO A 32 -2.36 2.02 -4.87
CA PRO A 32 -1.81 0.81 -4.25
C PRO A 32 -2.94 -0.19 -4.02
N VAL A 33 -2.69 -1.44 -4.37
CA VAL A 33 -3.60 -2.55 -4.10
C VAL A 33 -3.26 -3.13 -2.74
N GLU A 34 -4.28 -3.43 -1.94
CA GLU A 34 -4.13 -4.03 -0.63
C GLU A 34 -3.34 -5.35 -0.71
N GLY A 35 -2.29 -5.48 0.11
CA GLY A 35 -1.46 -6.69 0.20
C GLY A 35 -0.48 -6.90 -0.96
N VAL A 36 -0.50 -6.05 -1.99
CA VAL A 36 0.42 -6.15 -3.13
C VAL A 36 1.65 -5.28 -2.91
N CYS A 37 2.83 -5.89 -2.99
CA CYS A 37 4.10 -5.19 -2.91
C CYS A 37 4.53 -4.61 -4.26
N ARG A 38 4.97 -3.35 -4.24
CA ARG A 38 5.31 -2.55 -5.43
C ARG A 38 6.81 -2.52 -5.72
N PHE A 39 7.41 -3.70 -5.86
CA PHE A 39 8.86 -3.83 -6.01
C PHE A 39 9.37 -3.30 -7.36
N ASP A 40 8.61 -3.51 -8.44
CA ASP A 40 8.98 -3.02 -9.77
C ASP A 40 8.91 -1.51 -9.84
N GLU A 41 7.86 -0.92 -9.25
CA GLU A 41 7.73 0.54 -9.18
C GLU A 41 8.76 1.17 -8.26
N LEU A 42 9.18 0.47 -7.20
CA LEU A 42 10.32 0.90 -6.40
C LEU A 42 11.60 0.92 -7.23
N ASN A 43 11.87 -0.11 -8.06
CA ASN A 43 13.05 -0.11 -8.93
C ASN A 43 13.01 1.06 -9.93
N VAL A 44 11.87 1.27 -10.59
CA VAL A 44 11.67 2.41 -11.49
C VAL A 44 11.84 3.74 -10.76
N PHE A 45 11.30 3.86 -9.53
CA PHE A 45 11.42 5.05 -8.71
C PHE A 45 12.88 5.40 -8.40
N LEU A 46 13.71 4.40 -8.08
CA LEU A 46 15.13 4.56 -7.79
C LEU A 46 15.91 4.93 -9.07
N GLU A 47 15.65 4.24 -10.17
CA GLU A 47 16.33 4.47 -11.46
C GLU A 47 16.05 5.87 -12.03
N GLN A 48 14.78 6.28 -12.06
CA GLN A 48 14.38 7.59 -12.57
C GLN A 48 14.99 8.76 -11.78
N ARG A 49 15.33 8.53 -10.51
CA ARG A 49 15.92 9.55 -9.62
C ARG A 49 17.43 9.40 -9.49
N ASN A 50 18.03 8.45 -10.20
CA ASN A 50 19.46 8.12 -10.11
C ASN A 50 19.90 7.89 -8.66
N LEU A 51 19.07 7.17 -7.89
CA LEU A 51 19.33 6.82 -6.51
C LEU A 51 20.06 5.48 -6.41
N ARG A 52 20.82 5.29 -5.34
CA ARG A 52 21.46 4.00 -5.06
C ARG A 52 20.39 2.92 -4.87
N LYS A 53 20.63 1.72 -5.42
CA LYS A 53 19.83 0.51 -5.21
C LYS A 53 20.09 -0.13 -3.83
N GLN A 54 20.08 0.70 -2.79
CA GLN A 54 20.25 0.31 -1.40
C GLN A 54 19.16 0.99 -0.57
N VAL A 55 18.33 0.18 0.10
CA VAL A 55 17.14 0.67 0.79
C VAL A 55 17.04 0.18 2.23
N TRP A 56 16.36 0.99 3.04
CA TRP A 56 15.89 0.68 4.38
C TRP A 56 14.38 0.45 4.29
N ILE A 57 13.89 -0.61 4.92
CA ILE A 57 12.45 -0.87 4.99
C ILE A 57 11.96 -0.56 6.40
N GLY A 58 10.94 0.31 6.49
CA GLY A 58 10.22 0.58 7.72
C GLY A 58 8.82 -0.02 7.64
N GLU A 59 8.39 -0.72 8.69
CA GLU A 59 7.03 -1.24 8.87
C GLU A 59 6.42 -0.57 10.11
N ASP A 60 5.22 -0.02 9.95
CA ASP A 60 4.46 0.62 11.03
C ASP A 60 2.95 0.46 10.83
N ALA A 61 2.21 0.38 11.93
CA ALA A 61 0.76 0.20 11.93
C ALA A 61 0.07 1.41 12.54
N THR A 62 -0.81 2.06 11.78
CA THR A 62 -1.61 3.20 12.24
C THR A 62 -3.06 2.77 12.45
N SER A 63 -3.70 3.23 13.52
CA SER A 63 -5.12 2.95 13.76
C SER A 63 -6.00 3.58 12.68
N LEU A 64 -7.06 2.87 12.30
CA LEU A 64 -8.03 3.33 11.32
C LEU A 64 -9.45 3.17 11.88
N THR A 65 -10.32 4.13 11.58
CA THR A 65 -11.76 3.98 11.76
C THR A 65 -12.26 3.01 10.68
N GLY A 66 -12.38 1.73 11.06
CA GLY A 66 -12.75 0.62 10.17
C GLY A 66 -13.94 0.97 9.27
N ARG A 67 -13.67 1.14 7.97
CA ARG A 67 -14.69 1.37 6.95
C ARG A 67 -14.50 0.34 5.85
N ILE A 68 -15.58 -0.35 5.55
CA ILE A 68 -15.64 -1.31 4.45
C ILE A 68 -16.16 -0.56 3.23
N GLU A 69 -15.40 -0.61 2.14
CA GLU A 69 -15.72 0.06 0.88
C GLU A 69 -15.76 -0.96 -0.26
N TYR A 70 -16.65 -0.73 -1.22
CA TYR A 70 -16.69 -1.53 -2.45
C TYR A 70 -15.81 -0.87 -3.51
N ASP A 71 -14.85 -1.62 -4.04
CA ASP A 71 -14.05 -1.21 -5.19
C ASP A 71 -14.67 -1.79 -6.47
N SER A 72 -15.29 -0.93 -7.26
CA SER A 72 -15.93 -1.29 -8.52
C SER A 72 -14.96 -1.70 -9.63
N ARG A 73 -13.65 -1.39 -9.48
CA ARG A 73 -12.65 -1.72 -10.51
C ARG A 73 -12.27 -3.19 -10.48
N THR A 74 -12.28 -3.77 -9.28
CA THR A 74 -11.86 -5.15 -9.00
C THR A 74 -13.02 -6.01 -8.52
N ASP A 75 -14.21 -5.41 -8.37
CA ASP A 75 -15.43 -6.05 -7.89
C ASP A 75 -15.24 -6.74 -6.53
N THR A 76 -14.60 -6.03 -5.61
CA THR A 76 -14.19 -6.54 -4.29
C THR A 76 -14.52 -5.58 -3.16
N LEU A 77 -14.71 -6.12 -1.95
CA LEU A 77 -14.75 -5.32 -0.73
C LEU A 77 -13.34 -5.10 -0.17
N ILE A 78 -13.05 -3.86 0.21
CA ILE A 78 -11.79 -3.42 0.82
C ILE A 78 -12.08 -2.96 2.26
N GLY A 79 -11.12 -3.15 3.16
CA GLY A 79 -11.20 -2.65 4.55
C GLY A 79 -11.51 -3.73 5.59
N PHE A 80 -11.55 -4.99 5.20
CA PHE A 80 -11.51 -6.13 6.13
C PHE A 80 -10.06 -6.47 6.51
N SER A 81 -9.88 -7.19 7.62
CA SER A 81 -8.60 -7.87 7.88
C SER A 81 -8.47 -9.05 6.91
N SER A 82 -7.61 -8.92 5.91
CA SER A 82 -7.42 -9.95 4.89
C SER A 82 -6.60 -11.14 5.42
N PRO A 83 -6.92 -12.38 5.04
CA PRO A 83 -6.13 -13.56 5.41
C PRO A 83 -4.71 -13.44 4.86
N LEU A 84 -3.74 -13.95 5.61
CA LEU A 84 -2.33 -13.93 5.22
C LEU A 84 -1.98 -15.15 4.40
N ASP A 85 -1.19 -14.92 3.36
CA ASP A 85 -0.53 -15.96 2.59
C ASP A 85 0.56 -16.61 3.48
N PRO A 86 0.52 -17.95 3.64
CA PRO A 86 1.44 -18.66 4.53
C PRO A 86 2.89 -18.69 4.03
N ASP A 87 3.14 -18.46 2.75
CA ASP A 87 4.47 -18.48 2.16
C ASP A 87 5.11 -17.09 2.18
N THR A 88 4.31 -16.04 2.00
CA THR A 88 4.82 -14.65 1.92
C THR A 88 4.60 -13.83 3.19
N GLY A 89 3.68 -14.23 4.06
CA GLY A 89 3.27 -13.45 5.24
C GLY A 89 2.46 -12.18 4.91
N PHE A 90 2.25 -11.84 3.63
CA PHE A 90 1.42 -10.73 3.19
C PHE A 90 -0.05 -11.12 3.07
N PRO A 91 -0.99 -10.17 3.17
CA PRO A 91 -2.38 -10.48 2.92
C PRO A 91 -2.63 -10.88 1.46
N ILE A 92 -3.53 -11.85 1.28
CA ILE A 92 -3.94 -12.33 -0.03
C ILE A 92 -4.78 -11.21 -0.69
N PRO A 93 -4.36 -10.67 -1.85
CA PRO A 93 -5.08 -9.60 -2.51
C PRO A 93 -6.44 -10.10 -3.02
N TYR A 94 -7.43 -9.20 -3.07
CA TYR A 94 -8.78 -9.48 -3.58
C TYR A 94 -9.53 -10.59 -2.83
N SER A 95 -9.21 -10.81 -1.56
CA SER A 95 -9.79 -11.89 -0.73
C SER A 95 -11.31 -11.85 -0.57
N PHE A 96 -11.96 -10.71 -0.84
CA PHE A 96 -13.39 -10.50 -0.64
C PHE A 96 -14.09 -10.11 -1.94
N PRO A 97 -14.32 -11.07 -2.86
CA PRO A 97 -15.08 -10.81 -4.08
C PRO A 97 -16.52 -10.41 -3.74
N ALA A 98 -17.06 -9.47 -4.51
CA ALA A 98 -18.36 -8.86 -4.30
C ALA A 98 -19.24 -8.94 -5.54
N THR A 99 -19.05 -10.01 -6.34
CA THR A 99 -19.73 -10.24 -7.62
C THR A 99 -21.25 -10.34 -7.50
N THR A 100 -21.75 -10.70 -6.33
CA THR A 100 -23.17 -10.76 -6.04
C THR A 100 -23.50 -10.15 -4.68
N PHE A 101 -24.74 -9.71 -4.52
CA PHE A 101 -25.24 -9.23 -3.23
C PHE A 101 -25.08 -10.28 -2.11
N LYS A 102 -25.19 -11.57 -2.43
CA LYS A 102 -24.99 -12.65 -1.45
C LYS A 102 -23.55 -12.72 -0.96
N ASP A 103 -22.59 -12.48 -1.84
CA ASP A 103 -21.16 -12.45 -1.47
C ASP A 103 -20.89 -11.30 -0.52
N ILE A 104 -21.49 -10.14 -0.78
CA ILE A 104 -21.38 -8.96 0.08
C ILE A 104 -21.91 -9.24 1.49
N ILE A 105 -23.13 -9.78 1.59
CA ILE A 105 -23.73 -10.11 2.90
C ILE A 105 -22.87 -11.15 3.62
N LYS A 106 -22.46 -12.21 2.92
CA LYS A 106 -21.59 -13.24 3.48
C LYS A 106 -20.27 -12.66 3.99
N ALA A 107 -19.66 -11.73 3.26
CA ALA A 107 -18.41 -11.09 3.68
C ALA A 107 -18.61 -10.25 4.96
N LEU A 108 -19.70 -9.48 5.03
CA LEU A 108 -20.05 -8.66 6.19
C LEU A 108 -20.37 -9.47 7.44
N ASP A 109 -21.05 -10.61 7.30
CA ASP A 109 -21.44 -11.46 8.42
C ASP A 109 -20.27 -12.26 9.02
N ASN A 110 -19.29 -12.63 8.20
CA ASN A 110 -18.22 -13.55 8.59
C ASN A 110 -16.86 -12.88 8.86
N ASN A 111 -16.72 -11.58 8.58
CA ASN A 111 -15.45 -10.88 8.73
C ASN A 111 -15.60 -9.58 9.51
N HIS A 112 -14.48 -9.08 10.01
CA HIS A 112 -14.43 -7.83 10.76
C HIS A 112 -13.62 -6.78 10.02
N ALA A 113 -14.06 -5.53 10.13
CA ALA A 113 -13.30 -4.40 9.60
C ALA A 113 -11.91 -4.36 10.24
N ALA A 114 -10.90 -4.04 9.43
CA ALA A 114 -9.55 -3.80 9.89
C ALA A 114 -9.53 -2.65 10.91
N LYS A 115 -8.74 -2.81 11.98
CA LYS A 115 -8.57 -1.81 13.05
C LYS A 115 -7.34 -0.94 12.84
N TYR A 116 -6.38 -1.46 12.08
CA TYR A 116 -5.12 -0.83 11.77
C TYR A 116 -4.87 -0.94 10.27
N VAL A 117 -4.09 0.00 9.76
CA VAL A 117 -3.46 -0.09 8.44
C VAL A 117 -1.98 -0.24 8.69
N ASN A 118 -1.42 -1.35 8.22
CA ASN A 118 0.01 -1.59 8.21
C ASN A 118 0.59 -1.02 6.91
N VAL A 119 1.66 -0.23 7.03
CA VAL A 119 2.33 0.46 5.92
C VAL A 119 3.80 0.09 5.92
N LEU A 120 4.27 -0.39 4.76
CA LEU A 120 5.67 -0.65 4.52
C LEU A 120 6.25 0.44 3.63
N MET A 121 7.25 1.14 4.14
CA MET A 121 7.93 2.24 3.46
C MET A 121 9.37 1.86 3.14
N ALA A 122 9.78 2.01 1.88
CA ALA A 122 11.16 1.89 1.44
C ALA A 122 11.82 3.27 1.38
N ARG A 123 13.02 3.41 1.94
CA ARG A 123 13.80 4.65 1.88
C ARG A 123 15.20 4.37 1.36
N SER A 124 15.63 5.13 0.35
CA SER A 124 17.02 5.08 -0.12
C SER A 124 17.98 5.63 0.94
N THR A 125 19.21 5.11 0.95
CA THR A 125 20.30 5.56 1.84
C THR A 125 20.79 6.97 1.56
N ASP A 126 20.46 7.55 0.40
CA ASP A 126 20.84 8.91 0.04
C ASP A 126 20.09 9.94 0.91
N LYS A 127 20.78 10.40 1.97
CA LYS A 127 20.24 11.23 3.06
C LYS A 127 19.68 12.59 2.64
N VAL A 128 20.08 13.11 1.48
CA VAL A 128 19.86 14.52 1.12
C VAL A 128 18.57 14.74 0.33
N LYS A 129 18.03 13.74 -0.39
CA LYS A 129 16.97 13.99 -1.40
C LYS A 129 15.92 12.90 -1.62
N SER A 130 16.01 11.71 -1.01
CA SER A 130 15.06 10.64 -1.34
C SER A 130 13.77 10.74 -0.50
N PRO A 131 12.59 10.98 -1.10
CA PRO A 131 11.34 10.69 -0.41
C PRO A 131 11.25 9.18 -0.15
N ALA A 132 10.48 8.81 0.86
CA ALA A 132 10.13 7.41 1.10
C ALA A 132 9.12 6.94 0.05
N PHE A 133 9.22 5.69 -0.34
CA PHE A 133 8.34 5.04 -1.29
C PHE A 133 7.43 4.06 -0.54
N CYS A 134 6.11 4.15 -0.75
CA CYS A 134 5.16 3.20 -0.16
C CYS A 134 5.25 1.88 -0.93
N LEU A 135 5.86 0.88 -0.30
CA LEU A 135 6.08 -0.44 -0.88
C LEU A 135 4.81 -1.29 -0.84
N ALA A 136 4.13 -1.30 0.30
CA ALA A 136 2.90 -2.05 0.50
C ALA A 136 2.04 -1.39 1.58
N VAL A 137 0.73 -1.58 1.48
CA VAL A 137 -0.24 -1.11 2.46
C VAL A 137 -1.38 -2.11 2.55
N TYR A 138 -1.85 -2.39 3.76
CA TYR A 138 -3.00 -3.29 3.96
C TYR A 138 -3.66 -3.12 5.33
N GLY A 139 -4.94 -3.48 5.40
CA GLY A 139 -5.72 -3.55 6.61
C GLY A 139 -5.34 -4.77 7.46
N THR A 140 -5.36 -4.58 8.77
CA THR A 140 -5.10 -5.64 9.75
C THR A 140 -5.77 -5.33 11.09
N ASP A 141 -5.92 -6.36 11.91
CA ASP A 141 -6.28 -6.30 13.32
C ASP A 141 -5.06 -6.51 14.24
N ASN A 142 -3.84 -6.48 13.68
CA ASN A 142 -2.57 -6.69 14.36
C ASN A 142 -2.42 -8.08 15.00
N SER A 143 -3.07 -9.10 14.43
CA SER A 143 -3.00 -10.49 14.91
C SER A 143 -1.80 -11.28 14.34
N PHE A 144 -0.73 -10.61 13.93
CA PHE A 144 0.42 -11.27 13.30
C PHE A 144 1.21 -12.13 14.30
N SER A 145 1.58 -13.33 13.89
CA SER A 145 2.61 -14.10 14.59
C SER A 145 4.01 -13.62 14.21
N ALA A 146 4.99 -13.84 15.10
CA ALA A 146 6.40 -13.54 14.82
C ALA A 146 6.91 -14.30 13.58
N GLU A 147 6.43 -15.52 13.35
CA GLU A 147 6.78 -16.32 12.17
C GLU A 147 6.30 -15.66 10.87
N GLN A 148 5.04 -15.21 10.82
CA GLN A 148 4.49 -14.50 9.66
C GLN A 148 5.22 -13.19 9.37
N VAL A 149 5.67 -12.48 10.41
CA VAL A 149 6.49 -11.28 10.26
C VAL A 149 7.85 -11.64 9.63
N LEU A 150 8.52 -12.69 10.10
CA LEU A 150 9.79 -13.15 9.53
C LEU A 150 9.64 -13.62 8.07
N GLN A 151 8.56 -14.33 7.74
CA GLN A 151 8.24 -14.74 6.36
C GLN A 151 8.12 -13.52 5.44
N ARG A 152 7.39 -12.49 5.88
CA ARG A 152 7.25 -11.19 5.19
C ARG A 152 8.61 -10.60 4.86
N TRP A 153 9.52 -10.62 5.82
CA TRP A 153 10.84 -10.00 5.68
C TRP A 153 11.74 -10.76 4.72
N ASN A 154 11.73 -12.09 4.79
CA ASN A 154 12.46 -12.95 3.86
C ASN A 154 11.94 -12.74 2.43
N PHE A 155 10.61 -12.71 2.26
CA PHE A 155 9.99 -12.44 0.97
C PHE A 155 10.41 -11.08 0.39
N ILE A 156 10.35 -10.00 1.19
CA ILE A 156 10.80 -8.67 0.76
C ILE A 156 12.26 -8.69 0.32
N LYS A 157 13.13 -9.33 1.12
CA LYS A 157 14.56 -9.40 0.82
C LYS A 157 14.83 -10.11 -0.50
N ASP A 158 14.17 -11.24 -0.73
CA ASP A 158 14.33 -12.04 -1.95
C ASP A 158 13.81 -11.29 -3.18
N GLU A 159 12.65 -10.64 -3.07
CA GLU A 159 12.06 -9.86 -4.17
C GLU A 159 12.89 -8.61 -4.54
N LEU A 160 13.50 -7.95 -3.55
CA LEU A 160 14.42 -6.84 -3.78
C LEU A 160 15.72 -7.32 -4.44
N ALA A 161 16.27 -8.45 -3.98
CA ALA A 161 17.50 -9.02 -4.52
C ALA A 161 17.34 -9.41 -6.01
N LYS A 162 16.18 -9.95 -6.42
CA LYS A 162 15.85 -10.23 -7.83
C LYS A 162 15.96 -9.00 -8.74
N ARG A 163 15.79 -7.80 -8.19
CA ARG A 163 15.85 -6.52 -8.91
C ARG A 163 17.20 -5.81 -8.74
N GLY A 164 18.17 -6.46 -8.09
CA GLY A 164 19.47 -5.88 -7.77
C GLY A 164 19.39 -4.75 -6.74
N ILE A 165 18.37 -4.77 -5.88
CA ILE A 165 18.20 -3.84 -4.77
C ILE A 165 18.63 -4.52 -3.47
N GLU A 166 19.57 -3.89 -2.77
CA GLU A 166 20.07 -4.38 -1.48
C GLU A 166 19.23 -3.79 -0.33
N MET A 167 18.68 -4.65 0.51
CA MET A 167 18.04 -4.25 1.76
C MET A 167 19.10 -4.18 2.86
N LEU A 168 19.41 -2.98 3.34
CA LEU A 168 20.48 -2.78 4.34
C LEU A 168 20.02 -3.01 5.77
N ALA A 169 18.80 -2.59 6.08
CA ALA A 169 18.24 -2.70 7.42
C ALA A 169 16.72 -2.64 7.36
N GLN A 170 16.14 -3.19 8.42
CA GLN A 170 14.71 -3.16 8.66
C GLN A 170 14.43 -2.55 10.02
N MET A 171 13.37 -1.74 10.07
CA MET A 171 12.86 -1.15 11.30
C MET A 171 11.39 -1.50 11.45
N VAL A 172 11.03 -2.06 12.59
CA VAL A 172 9.64 -2.24 13.01
C VAL A 172 9.43 -1.41 14.25
N LEU A 173 8.46 -0.50 14.20
CA LEU A 173 8.05 0.25 15.36
C LEU A 173 7.05 -0.61 16.14
N GLY A 174 7.55 -1.25 17.19
CA GLY A 174 6.69 -1.98 18.13
C GLY A 174 5.84 -1.00 18.93
N ALA A 175 4.52 -1.15 18.87
CA ALA A 175 3.65 -0.61 19.91
C ALA A 175 3.92 -1.38 21.21
N THR A 176 4.65 -0.75 22.12
CA THR A 176 4.75 -1.14 23.54
C THR A 176 3.40 -0.99 24.23
#